data_AF-A0A368CAP1-F1
#
_entry.id   AF-A0A368CAP1-F1
#
_cell.length_a   1.000
_cell.length_b   1.000
_cell.length_c   1.000
_cell.angle_alpha   90.00
_cell.angle_beta   90.00
_cell.angle_gamma   90.00
#
_symmetry.space_group_name_H-M   'P 1'
#
loop_
_entity.id
_entity.type
_entity.pdbx_description
1 polymer ?
#
loop_
_entity_poly.entity_id
_entity_poly.type
_entity_poly.pdbx_seq_one_letter_code
_entity_poly.pdbx_strand_id
1 'polypeptide(L)'
;MIDISFSDRVLAWAEVAGRNNLPWQQQPSAYRVWVSEIMLQQTQVDTVIPYFEKFMQRFPQVEDLAAAAQDEVLHYWSGLGYYAR
;
A
#
# COMPACT_ATOMS: atom_id res chain seq x y z
N MET A 1 -20.44 13.51 -32.84
CA MET A 1 -19.84 12.46 -31.98
C MET A 1 -19.50 13.13 -30.67
N ILE A 2 -20.02 12.61 -29.55
CA ILE A 2 -19.61 13.09 -28.22
C ILE A 2 -18.15 12.64 -28.06
N ASP A 3 -17.22 13.59 -27.97
CA ASP A 3 -15.83 13.30 -27.63
C ASP A 3 -15.79 12.95 -26.14
N ILE A 4 -15.53 11.68 -25.85
CA ILE A 4 -15.46 11.17 -24.48
C ILE A 4 -14.15 11.69 -23.89
N SER A 5 -14.17 12.32 -22.71
CA SER A 5 -12.95 12.94 -22.17
C SER A 5 -11.86 11.90 -21.88
N PHE A 6 -10.61 12.34 -21.77
CA PHE A 6 -9.51 11.46 -21.35
C PHE A 6 -9.82 10.75 -20.02
N SER A 7 -10.35 11.49 -19.05
CA SER A 7 -10.71 10.97 -17.73
C SER A 7 -11.76 9.86 -17.84
N ASP A 8 -12.82 10.09 -18.63
CA ASP A 8 -13.89 9.10 -18.81
C ASP A 8 -13.38 7.81 -19.45
N ARG A 9 -12.47 7.91 -20.41
CA ARG A 9 -11.83 6.74 -21.04
C ARG A 9 -10.97 5.95 -20.06
N VAL A 10 -10.20 6.62 -19.22
CA VAL A 10 -9.36 5.98 -18.20
C VAL A 10 -10.21 5.31 -17.13
N LEU A 11 -11.28 5.96 -16.66
CA LEU A 11 -12.19 5.41 -15.67
C LEU A 11 -12.92 4.16 -16.20
N ALA A 12 -13.46 4.22 -17.42
CA ALA A 12 -14.11 3.07 -18.05
C ALA A 12 -13.17 1.88 -18.24
N TRP A 13 -11.90 2.12 -18.60
CA TRP A 13 -10.90 1.06 -18.66
C TRP A 13 -10.56 0.51 -17.27
N ALA A 14 -10.41 1.36 -16.25
CA ALA A 14 -10.07 0.96 -14.89
C ALA A 14 -11.16 0.10 -14.24
N GLU A 15 -12.43 0.35 -14.55
CA GLU A 15 -13.55 -0.49 -14.08
C GLU A 15 -13.44 -1.94 -14.58
N VAL A 16 -12.97 -2.15 -15.81
CA VAL A 16 -12.93 -3.48 -16.45
C VAL A 16 -11.57 -4.18 -16.27
N ALA A 17 -10.47 -3.43 -16.29
CA ALA A 17 -9.10 -3.96 -16.33
C ALA A 17 -8.19 -3.43 -15.21
N GLY A 18 -8.70 -2.56 -14.34
CA GLY A 18 -7.94 -2.01 -13.22
C GLY A 18 -7.64 -3.05 -12.14
N ARG A 19 -6.59 -2.79 -11.36
CA ARG A 19 -6.27 -3.57 -10.17
C ARG A 19 -7.14 -3.08 -9.02
N ASN A 20 -8.03 -3.94 -8.52
CA ASN A 20 -9.01 -3.58 -7.48
C ASN A 20 -8.94 -4.47 -6.22
N ASN A 21 -8.04 -5.46 -6.22
CA ASN A 21 -7.99 -6.51 -5.19
C ASN A 21 -6.69 -6.48 -4.36
N LEU A 22 -5.94 -5.38 -4.39
CA LEU A 22 -4.72 -5.27 -3.59
C LEU A 22 -5.10 -5.08 -2.10
N PRO A 23 -4.32 -5.62 -1.14
CA PRO A 23 -4.67 -5.57 0.28
C PRO A 23 -4.91 -4.15 0.82
N TRP A 24 -4.16 -3.15 0.34
CA TRP A 24 -4.31 -1.75 0.72
C TRP A 24 -5.51 -1.04 0.06
N GLN A 25 -6.11 -1.62 -0.98
CA GLN A 25 -7.36 -1.16 -1.57
C GLN A 25 -8.59 -1.72 -0.82
N GLN A 26 -8.41 -2.80 -0.08
CA GLN A 26 -9.45 -3.35 0.79
C GLN A 26 -9.51 -2.56 2.10
N GLN A 27 -10.70 -2.04 2.42
CA GLN A 27 -10.94 -1.20 3.60
C GLN A 27 -9.91 -0.05 3.72
N PRO A 28 -9.85 0.84 2.71
CA PRO A 28 -8.80 1.86 2.65
C PRO A 28 -8.91 2.82 3.84
N SER A 29 -7.77 3.12 4.46
CA SER A 29 -7.61 4.18 5.44
C SER A 29 -6.37 5.01 5.07
N ALA A 30 -6.30 6.24 5.54
CA ALA A 30 -5.12 7.09 5.30
C ALA A 30 -3.82 6.39 5.72
N TYR A 31 -3.84 5.67 6.85
CA TYR A 31 -2.72 4.89 7.35
C TYR A 31 -2.34 3.73 6.43
N ARG A 32 -3.32 2.91 6.00
CA ARG A 32 -3.09 1.78 5.09
C ARG A 32 -2.52 2.24 3.75
N VAL A 33 -3.09 3.31 3.18
CA VAL A 33 -2.61 3.91 1.93
C VAL A 33 -1.18 4.44 2.11
N TRP A 34 -0.92 5.20 3.18
CA TRP A 34 0.41 5.73 3.45
C TRP A 34 1.47 4.62 3.54
N VAL A 35 1.22 3.57 4.33
CA VAL A 35 2.17 2.45 4.46
C VAL A 35 2.40 1.75 3.11
N SER A 36 1.34 1.49 2.33
CA SER A 36 1.52 0.86 1.01
C SER A 36 2.33 1.73 0.07
N GLU A 37 2.11 3.04 0.04
CA GLU A 37 2.86 3.96 -0.82
C GLU A 37 4.35 3.97 -0.46
N ILE A 38 4.70 4.03 0.84
CA ILE A 38 6.10 4.01 1.29
C ILE A 38 6.81 2.69 0.89
N MET A 39 6.13 1.55 1.03
CA MET A 39 6.66 0.26 0.60
C MET A 39 6.84 0.20 -0.93
N LEU A 40 5.87 0.69 -1.70
CA LEU A 40 5.83 0.59 -3.17
C LEU A 40 6.81 1.52 -3.90
N GLN A 41 7.35 2.56 -3.26
CA GLN A 41 8.26 3.51 -3.90
C GLN A 41 9.46 2.88 -4.61
N GLN A 42 10.01 1.78 -4.08
CA GLN A 42 11.17 1.08 -4.69
C GLN A 42 11.08 -0.44 -4.57
N THR A 43 9.89 -0.99 -4.29
CA THR A 43 9.68 -2.43 -4.13
C THR A 43 8.48 -2.85 -4.97
N GLN A 44 8.61 -3.97 -5.70
CA GLN A 44 7.55 -4.45 -6.59
C GLN A 44 6.33 -4.94 -5.81
N VAL A 45 5.14 -4.79 -6.40
CA VAL A 45 3.84 -5.13 -5.80
C VAL A 45 3.83 -6.53 -5.18
N ASP A 46 4.25 -7.54 -5.93
CA ASP A 46 4.21 -8.95 -5.49
C ASP A 46 5.11 -9.20 -4.27
N THR A 47 6.21 -8.44 -4.16
CA THR A 47 7.08 -8.46 -2.98
C THR A 47 6.45 -7.72 -1.81
N VAL A 48 5.76 -6.60 -2.04
CA VAL A 48 5.15 -5.79 -0.97
C VAL A 48 3.97 -6.49 -0.30
N ILE A 49 3.12 -7.21 -1.04
CA ILE A 49 1.89 -7.84 -0.52
C ILE A 49 2.11 -8.57 0.82
N PRO A 50 3.01 -9.57 0.93
CA PRO A 50 3.19 -10.30 2.18
C PRO A 50 3.81 -9.47 3.32
N TYR A 51 4.54 -8.39 3.01
CA TYR A 51 5.06 -7.49 4.03
C TYR A 51 3.98 -6.57 4.56
N PHE A 52 3.17 -6.00 3.67
CA PHE A 52 2.05 -5.15 4.03
C PHE A 52 1.06 -5.91 4.93
N GLU A 53 0.72 -7.15 4.59
CA GLU A 53 -0.19 -7.96 5.41
C GLU A 53 0.36 -8.21 6.82
N LYS A 54 1.63 -8.63 6.95
CA LYS A 54 2.28 -8.84 8.25
C LYS A 54 2.39 -7.55 9.06
N PHE A 55 2.74 -6.45 8.39
CA PHE A 55 2.88 -5.14 9.00
C PHE A 55 1.54 -4.63 9.53
N MET A 56 0.46 -4.74 8.75
CA MET A 56 -0.89 -4.37 9.17
C MET A 56 -1.47 -5.31 10.24
N GLN A 57 -1.06 -6.57 10.26
CA GLN A 57 -1.43 -7.48 11.34
C GLN A 57 -0.77 -7.07 12.67
N ARG A 58 0.48 -6.60 12.64
CA ARG A 58 1.23 -6.20 13.83
C ARG A 58 0.90 -4.79 14.29
N PHE A 59 0.79 -3.85 13.35
CA PHE A 59 0.55 -2.44 13.57
C PHE A 59 -0.73 -2.03 12.83
N PRO A 60 -1.92 -2.43 13.31
CA PRO A 60 -3.18 -2.19 12.61
C PRO A 60 -3.54 -0.72 12.55
N GLN A 61 -3.14 0.08 13.55
CA GLN A 61 -3.33 1.52 13.59
C GLN A 61 -1.99 2.27 13.69
N VAL A 62 -2.00 3.56 13.35
CA VAL A 62 -0.81 4.41 13.40
C VAL A 62 -0.30 4.58 14.84
N GLU A 63 -1.19 4.54 15.83
CA GLU A 63 -0.85 4.59 17.25
C GLU A 63 -0.08 3.34 17.69
N ASP A 64 -0.42 2.16 17.15
CA ASP A 64 0.30 0.91 17.44
C ASP A 64 1.72 0.95 16.87
N LEU A 65 1.89 1.54 15.68
CA LEU A 65 3.20 1.79 15.08
C LEU A 65 4.01 2.78 15.91
N ALA A 66 3.39 3.89 16.34
CA ALA A 66 4.05 4.94 17.10
C ALA A 66 4.50 4.47 18.50
N ALA A 67 3.79 3.51 19.09
CA ALA A 67 4.11 2.94 20.39
C ALA A 67 5.17 1.81 20.31
N ALA A 68 5.48 1.31 19.11
CA ALA A 68 6.40 0.19 18.92
C ALA A 68 7.87 0.62 19.10
N ALA A 69 8.70 -0.34 19.52
CA ALA A 69 10.15 -0.13 19.52
C ALA A 69 10.67 -0.06 18.08
N GLN A 70 11.62 0.83 17.81
CA GLN A 70 12.19 0.99 16.47
C GLN A 70 12.74 -0.34 15.91
N ASP A 71 13.44 -1.13 16.73
CA ASP A 71 13.99 -2.42 16.31
C ASP A 71 12.90 -3.42 15.90
N GLU A 72 11.72 -3.33 16.52
CA GLU A 72 10.57 -4.15 16.14
C GLU A 72 10.02 -3.71 14.79
N VAL A 73 9.87 -2.40 14.56
CA VAL A 73 9.45 -1.87 13.26
C VAL A 73 10.42 -2.32 12.17
N LEU A 74 11.73 -2.20 12.42
CA LEU A 74 12.78 -2.65 11.51
C LEU A 74 12.70 -4.16 11.25
N HIS A 75 12.35 -4.98 12.24
CA HIS A 75 12.16 -6.41 12.05
C HIS A 75 11.05 -6.72 11.03
N TYR A 76 9.90 -6.04 11.14
CA TYR A 76 8.80 -6.20 10.18
C TYR A 76 9.06 -5.52 8.82
N TRP A 77 10.03 -4.60 8.76
CA TRP A 77 10.45 -3.92 7.53
C TRP A 77 11.63 -4.61 6.79
N SER A 78 12.35 -5.49 7.49
CA SER A 78 13.59 -6.11 7.03
C SER A 78 13.38 -6.96 5.78
N GLY A 79 14.06 -6.60 4.69
CA GLY A 79 13.95 -7.26 3.39
C GLY A 79 13.32 -6.40 2.29
N LEU A 80 12.71 -5.26 2.65
CA LEU A 80 12.26 -4.25 1.67
C LEU A 80 13.39 -3.30 1.22
N GLY A 81 14.53 -3.32 1.92
CA GLY A 81 15.67 -2.43 1.70
C GLY A 81 15.39 -0.98 2.10
N TYR A 82 16.43 -0.13 2.06
CA TYR A 82 16.33 1.32 2.26
C TYR A 82 15.60 1.76 3.55
N TYR A 83 16.16 1.43 4.71
CA TYR A 83 15.62 1.69 6.05
C TYR A 83 15.50 3.18 6.46
N ALA A 84 15.71 4.12 5.55
CA ALA A 84 15.57 5.56 5.79
C ALA A 84 14.19 6.11 5.42
N ARG A 85 13.32 5.27 4.85
CA ARG A 85 11.92 5.59 4.58
C ARG A 85 11.09 5.38 5.84
#